data_AF-A0A8U1EPE2-F1
#
_entry.id   AF-A0A8U1EPE2-F1
#
_cell.length_a   1.000
_cell.length_b   1.000
_cell.length_c   1.000
_cell.angle_alpha   90.00
_cell.angle_beta   90.00
_cell.angle_gamma   90.00
#
_symmetry.space_group_name_H-M   'P 1'
#
loop_
_entity.id
_entity.type
_entity.pdbx_description
1 polymer ?
#
loop_
_entity_poly.entity_id
_entity_poly.type
_entity_poly.pdbx_seq_one_letter_code
_entity_poly.pdbx_strand_id
1 'polypeptide(L)'
;MLFNQTSLADCLQEWEGLEKDFQRVQETHRLYKQKLEEVSKLQDSCSNAIARQRKKLKELTVSLEECKETLSPEEINTIDGIQESIKDRPNVFFEMESFLPKKNGLYLSLVLGNVNVTLLNKHSKFAYKDEYEKFKLVLTVLLLVFSFTCRFVFSYRALDALFNFLLVWYYCTLTIRESILISNGSRIKGWWVFHHYVFCFLSGVMLTWPEGILYQMFRNQFLTYCLYQSFVQFLQYYYQSGCLYRLRALGESHNMDLTVGLHVWLLLPCLVHGELLHHTWSSLP
;
A
#
# COMPACT_ATOMS: atom_id res chain seq x y z
N MET A 1 9.96 -33.14 -45.73
CA MET A 1 10.33 -31.95 -44.95
C MET A 1 11.82 -31.71 -45.20
N LEU A 2 12.14 -30.78 -46.10
CA LEU A 2 13.52 -30.45 -46.44
C LEU A 2 14.11 -29.63 -45.28
N PHE A 3 15.11 -30.19 -44.59
CA PHE A 3 15.98 -29.43 -43.71
C PHE A 3 16.76 -28.45 -44.59
N ASN A 4 16.47 -27.15 -44.45
CA ASN A 4 17.24 -26.10 -45.09
C ASN A 4 18.63 -26.14 -44.46
N GLN A 5 19.66 -26.54 -45.22
CA GLN A 5 21.05 -26.48 -44.75
C GLN A 5 21.45 -25.00 -44.73
N THR A 6 21.48 -24.39 -43.54
CA THR A 6 21.99 -23.04 -43.33
C THR A 6 23.42 -22.98 -43.85
N SER A 7 23.70 -22.14 -44.84
CA SER A 7 25.04 -22.05 -45.41
C SER A 7 25.97 -21.27 -44.47
N LEU A 8 27.29 -21.53 -44.55
CA LEU A 8 28.27 -20.76 -43.76
C LEU A 8 28.16 -19.25 -44.00
N ALA A 9 27.78 -18.85 -45.21
CA ALA A 9 27.55 -17.44 -45.56
C ALA A 9 26.35 -16.85 -44.79
N ASP A 10 25.27 -17.62 -44.64
CA ASP A 10 24.10 -17.20 -43.85
C ASP A 10 24.48 -17.04 -42.37
N CYS A 11 25.27 -17.97 -41.82
CA CYS A 11 25.76 -17.88 -40.44
C CYS A 11 26.68 -16.67 -40.21
N LEU A 12 27.54 -16.33 -41.17
CA LEU A 12 28.43 -15.15 -41.08
C LEU A 12 27.64 -13.84 -41.17
N GLN A 13 26.63 -13.79 -42.04
CA GLN A 13 25.74 -12.63 -42.14
C GLN A 13 24.91 -12.46 -40.87
N GLU A 14 24.39 -13.55 -40.30
CA GLU A 14 23.67 -13.53 -39.02
C GLU A 14 24.58 -13.07 -37.87
N TRP A 15 25.83 -13.56 -37.82
CA TRP A 15 26.84 -13.11 -36.85
C TRP A 15 27.14 -11.61 -36.96
N GLU A 16 27.31 -11.07 -38.18
CA GLU A 16 27.54 -9.64 -38.38
C GLU A 16 26.32 -8.80 -37.96
N GLY A 17 25.11 -9.31 -38.20
CA GLY A 17 23.87 -8.72 -37.69
C GLY A 17 23.85 -8.69 -36.16
N LEU A 18 24.21 -9.81 -35.53
CA LEU A 18 24.26 -9.95 -34.07
C LEU A 18 25.29 -9.01 -33.44
N GLU A 19 26.45 -8.86 -34.06
CA GLU A 19 27.52 -7.96 -33.60
C GLU A 19 27.08 -6.50 -33.66
N LYS A 20 26.41 -6.08 -34.75
CA LYS A 20 25.83 -4.74 -34.86
C LYS A 20 24.74 -4.49 -33.81
N ASP A 21 23.88 -5.47 -33.57
CA ASP A 21 22.85 -5.39 -32.53
C ASP A 21 23.46 -5.33 -31.13
N PHE A 22 24.52 -6.09 -30.87
CA PHE A 22 25.25 -6.07 -29.60
C PHE A 22 25.87 -4.69 -29.33
N GLN A 23 26.50 -4.08 -30.33
CA GLN A 23 27.03 -2.71 -30.22
C GLN A 23 25.92 -1.69 -29.92
N ARG A 24 24.75 -1.82 -30.56
CA ARG A 24 23.59 -0.96 -30.28
C ARG A 24 23.08 -1.14 -28.84
N VAL A 25 23.04 -2.37 -28.33
CA VAL A 25 22.66 -2.65 -26.93
C VAL A 25 23.64 -2.01 -25.96
N GLN A 26 24.96 -2.09 -26.23
CA GLN A 26 25.97 -1.46 -25.39
C GLN A 26 25.79 0.06 -25.31
N GLU A 27 25.58 0.73 -26.44
CA GLU A 27 25.40 2.19 -26.45
C GLU A 27 24.09 2.58 -25.74
N THR A 28 23.01 1.82 -25.95
CA THR A 28 21.73 2.03 -25.26
C THR A 28 21.90 1.90 -23.74
N HIS A 29 22.64 0.89 -23.27
CA HIS A 29 22.93 0.70 -21.86
C HIS A 29 23.79 1.84 -21.28
N ARG A 30 24.79 2.31 -22.03
CA ARG A 30 25.62 3.47 -21.63
C ARG A 30 24.77 4.72 -21.43
N LEU A 31 23.89 5.01 -22.39
CA LEU A 31 22.97 6.15 -22.32
C LEU A 31 21.98 6.01 -21.14
N TYR A 32 21.43 4.81 -20.94
CA TYR A 32 20.55 4.52 -19.80
C TYR A 32 21.22 4.82 -18.46
N LYS A 33 22.46 4.37 -18.25
CA LYS A 33 23.21 4.63 -17.02
C LYS A 33 23.43 6.12 -16.78
N GLN A 34 23.82 6.86 -17.83
CA GLN A 34 23.99 8.31 -17.74
C GLN A 34 22.68 9.00 -17.34
N LYS A 35 21.56 8.64 -17.98
CA LYS A 35 20.25 9.22 -17.66
C LYS A 35 19.79 8.89 -16.24
N LEU A 36 20.11 7.70 -15.74
CA LEU A 36 19.81 7.32 -14.36
C LEU A 36 20.54 8.21 -13.34
N GLU A 37 21.83 8.49 -13.58
CA GLU A 37 22.62 9.39 -12.73
C GLU A 37 22.11 10.84 -12.79
N GLU A 38 21.72 11.32 -13.98
CA GLU A 38 21.10 12.65 -14.16
C GLU A 38 19.79 12.76 -13.38
N VAL A 39 18.92 11.74 -13.45
CA VAL A 39 17.66 11.69 -12.70
C VAL A 39 17.92 11.72 -11.19
N SER A 40 18.89 10.94 -10.69
CA SER A 40 19.24 10.94 -9.26
C SER A 40 19.67 12.33 -8.78
N LYS A 41 20.54 13.03 -9.54
CA LYS A 41 20.99 14.39 -9.21
C LYS A 41 19.83 15.39 -9.17
N LEU A 42 18.90 15.29 -10.12
CA LEU A 42 17.70 16.14 -10.16
C LEU A 42 16.78 15.87 -8.97
N GLN A 43 16.60 14.60 -8.57
CA GLN A 43 15.81 14.23 -7.39
C GLN A 43 16.37 14.86 -6.11
N ASP A 44 17.68 14.77 -5.90
CA ASP A 44 18.34 15.36 -4.73
C ASP A 44 18.23 16.89 -4.73
N SER A 45 18.48 17.51 -5.89
CA SER A 45 18.38 18.97 -6.05
C SER A 45 16.96 19.47 -5.75
N CYS A 46 15.95 18.82 -6.32
CA CYS A 46 14.54 19.18 -6.15
C CYS A 46 14.09 18.98 -4.69
N SER A 47 14.40 17.83 -4.08
CA SER A 47 14.06 17.53 -2.69
C SER A 47 14.66 18.57 -1.73
N ASN A 48 15.93 18.93 -1.95
CA ASN A 48 16.61 19.95 -1.15
C ASN A 48 16.03 21.36 -1.39
N ALA A 49 15.65 21.69 -2.63
CA ALA A 49 15.03 22.97 -2.96
C ALA A 49 13.65 23.13 -2.29
N ILE A 50 12.81 22.10 -2.32
CA ILE A 50 11.50 22.09 -1.65
C ILE A 50 11.67 22.24 -0.14
N ALA A 51 12.61 21.50 0.47
CA ALA A 51 12.89 21.60 1.90
C ALA A 51 13.32 23.02 2.31
N ARG A 52 14.20 23.66 1.52
CA ARG A 52 14.62 25.05 1.73
C ARG A 52 13.47 26.04 1.58
N GLN A 53 12.64 25.90 0.53
CA GLN A 53 11.47 26.75 0.30
C GLN A 53 10.48 26.65 1.46
N ARG A 54 10.15 25.44 1.92
CA ARG A 54 9.26 25.23 3.08
C ARG A 54 9.79 25.90 4.35
N LYS A 55 11.09 25.79 4.62
CA LYS A 55 11.71 26.45 5.77
C LYS A 55 11.56 27.97 5.68
N LYS A 56 11.93 28.56 4.55
CA LYS A 56 11.81 30.01 4.31
C LYS A 56 10.37 30.52 4.37
N LEU A 57 9.43 29.76 3.83
CA LEU A 57 8.01 30.11 3.91
C LEU A 57 7.51 30.11 5.35
N LYS A 58 7.90 29.12 6.15
CA LYS A 58 7.55 29.06 7.57
C LYS A 58 8.13 30.25 8.35
N GLU A 59 9.39 30.60 8.11
CA GLU A 59 10.06 31.77 8.71
C GLU A 59 9.37 33.08 8.29
N LEU A 60 9.03 33.21 7.01
CA LEU A 60 8.32 34.36 6.48
C LEU A 60 6.91 34.49 7.08
N THR A 61 6.17 33.39 7.23
CA THR A 61 4.85 33.42 7.88
C THR A 61 4.95 33.93 9.32
N VAL A 62 5.94 33.47 10.10
CA VAL A 62 6.15 33.97 11.47
C VAL A 62 6.48 35.47 11.47
N SER A 63 7.40 35.90 10.60
CA SER A 63 7.79 37.32 10.50
C SER A 63 6.62 38.21 10.09
N LEU A 64 5.74 37.73 9.20
CA LEU A 64 4.55 38.46 8.75
C LEU A 64 3.49 38.60 9.85
N GLU A 65 3.34 37.60 10.72
CA GLU A 65 2.47 37.69 11.91
C GLU A 65 3.02 38.70 12.93
N GLU A 66 4.32 38.71 13.17
CA GLU A 66 4.97 39.69 14.07
C GLU A 66 4.84 41.13 13.55
N CYS A 67 4.97 41.34 12.24
CA CYS A 67 4.81 42.67 11.63
C CYS A 67 3.37 43.21 11.70
N LYS A 68 2.36 42.32 11.71
CA LYS A 68 0.93 42.68 11.69
C LYS A 68 0.50 43.50 12.91
N GLU A 69 1.20 43.37 14.04
CA GLU A 69 0.91 44.12 15.27
C GLU A 69 1.27 45.61 15.20
N THR A 70 2.06 46.02 14.20
CA THR A 70 2.69 47.35 14.13
C THR A 70 2.33 48.18 12.89
N LEU A 71 1.45 47.71 12.01
CA LEU A 71 1.29 48.25 10.64
C LEU A 71 -0.07 48.89 10.34
N SER A 72 -0.11 49.72 9.31
CA SER A 72 -1.30 50.43 8.84
C SER A 72 -2.28 49.50 8.08
N PRO A 73 -3.56 49.89 7.90
CA PRO A 73 -4.58 49.06 7.23
C PRO A 73 -4.22 48.64 5.79
N GLU A 74 -3.43 49.45 5.09
CA GLU A 74 -3.01 49.22 3.70
C GLU A 74 -1.87 48.19 3.62
N GLU A 75 -0.95 48.24 4.57
CA GLU A 75 0.14 47.26 4.73
C GLU A 75 -0.40 45.89 5.19
N ILE A 76 -1.44 45.89 6.04
CA ILE A 76 -2.14 44.66 6.47
C ILE A 76 -2.75 43.94 5.26
N ASN A 77 -3.41 44.66 4.34
CA ASN A 77 -3.98 44.08 3.12
C ASN A 77 -2.90 43.46 2.21
N THR A 78 -1.72 44.09 2.15
CA THR A 78 -0.58 43.58 1.39
C THR A 78 -0.02 42.28 2.01
N ILE A 79 0.05 42.21 3.35
CA ILE A 79 0.44 41.00 4.09
C ILE A 79 -0.57 39.87 3.86
N ASP A 80 -1.86 40.17 3.86
CA ASP A 80 -2.93 39.18 3.64
C ASP A 80 -2.82 38.55 2.25
N GLY A 81 -2.57 39.33 1.19
CA GLY A 81 -2.35 38.79 -0.15
C GLY A 81 -1.10 37.91 -0.27
N ILE A 82 -0.03 38.23 0.48
CA ILE A 82 1.16 37.38 0.57
C ILE A 82 0.84 36.08 1.32
N GLN A 83 0.10 36.14 2.43
CA GLN A 83 -0.31 34.96 3.20
C GLN A 83 -1.22 34.04 2.39
N GLU A 84 -2.14 34.60 1.60
CA GLU A 84 -2.98 33.83 0.67
C GLU A 84 -2.13 33.10 -0.37
N SER A 85 -1.18 33.81 -0.99
CA SER A 85 -0.23 33.19 -1.93
C SER A 85 0.65 32.11 -1.29
N ILE A 86 0.94 32.21 0.02
CA ILE A 86 1.67 31.18 0.76
C ILE A 86 0.79 29.95 1.00
N LYS A 87 -0.53 30.10 1.17
CA LYS A 87 -1.47 29.00 1.40
C LYS A 87 -1.66 28.08 0.18
N ASP A 88 -1.42 28.57 -1.03
CA ASP A 88 -1.54 27.77 -2.26
C ASP A 88 -0.30 26.91 -2.57
N ARG A 89 0.89 27.35 -2.12
CA ARG A 89 2.18 26.67 -2.39
C ARG A 89 2.30 25.24 -1.82
N PRO A 90 1.71 24.88 -0.66
CA PRO A 90 1.72 23.52 -0.13
C PRO A 90 1.17 22.47 -1.10
N ASN A 91 0.11 22.78 -1.84
CA ASN A 91 -0.49 21.85 -2.82
C ASN A 91 0.46 21.58 -3.97
N VAL A 92 1.13 22.62 -4.47
CA VAL A 92 2.15 22.52 -5.53
C VAL A 92 3.34 21.67 -5.05
N PHE A 93 3.83 21.90 -3.82
CA PHE A 93 4.90 21.07 -3.27
C PHE A 93 4.48 19.62 -3.07
N PHE A 94 3.23 19.38 -2.66
CA PHE A 94 2.71 18.03 -2.50
C PHE A 94 2.68 17.26 -3.83
N GLU A 95 2.29 17.92 -4.92
CA GLU A 95 2.33 17.35 -6.26
C GLU A 95 3.76 17.05 -6.71
N MET A 96 4.68 18.00 -6.54
CA MET A 96 6.11 17.81 -6.86
C MET A 96 6.72 16.63 -6.07
N GLU A 97 6.44 16.54 -4.77
CA GLU A 97 6.91 15.44 -3.91
C GLU A 97 6.31 14.08 -4.25
N SER A 98 5.21 14.03 -5.01
CA SER A 98 4.61 12.76 -5.44
C SER A 98 5.49 11.99 -6.44
N PHE A 99 6.43 12.69 -7.09
CA PHE A 99 7.42 12.18 -8.04
C PHE A 99 8.84 12.11 -7.47
N LEU A 100 9.03 12.45 -6.19
CA LEU A 100 10.33 12.39 -5.51
C LEU A 100 10.38 11.21 -4.53
N PRO A 101 11.56 10.65 -4.26
CA PRO A 101 11.73 9.64 -3.21
C PRO A 101 11.22 10.15 -1.86
N LYS A 102 10.29 9.41 -1.25
CA LYS A 102 9.73 9.72 0.06
C LYS A 102 10.45 8.92 1.14
N LYS A 103 10.61 9.55 2.31
CA LYS A 103 11.10 8.87 3.50
C LYS A 103 10.09 7.81 3.94
N ASN A 104 10.59 6.63 4.29
CA ASN A 104 9.78 5.55 4.84
C ASN A 104 9.20 5.95 6.20
N GLY A 105 7.96 5.55 6.47
CA GLY A 105 7.40 5.64 7.83
C GLY A 105 8.14 4.69 8.80
N LEU A 106 7.95 4.88 10.10
CA LEU A 106 8.68 4.13 11.16
C LEU A 106 8.61 2.61 10.97
N TYR A 107 7.42 2.04 10.75
CA TYR A 107 7.23 0.60 10.52
C TYR A 107 7.99 0.10 9.29
N LEU A 108 7.83 0.80 8.16
CA LEU A 108 8.45 0.42 6.90
C LEU A 108 9.98 0.54 6.96
N SER A 109 10.49 1.55 7.67
CA SER A 109 11.91 1.73 7.95
C SER A 109 12.46 0.60 8.82
N LEU A 110 11.69 0.14 9.81
CA LEU A 110 12.08 -0.99 10.66
C LEU A 110 12.15 -2.30 9.86
N VAL A 111 11.19 -2.54 8.96
CA VAL A 111 11.08 -3.80 8.22
C VAL A 111 11.99 -3.86 6.99
N LEU A 112 12.09 -2.77 6.22
CA LEU A 112 12.83 -2.71 4.95
C LEU A 112 14.14 -1.90 5.04
N GLY A 113 14.41 -1.25 6.17
CA GLY A 113 15.53 -0.33 6.31
C GLY A 113 15.32 0.98 5.55
N ASN A 114 16.42 1.70 5.30
CA ASN A 114 16.42 2.99 4.63
C ASN A 114 16.35 2.89 3.10
N VAL A 115 15.70 1.86 2.56
CA VAL A 115 15.55 1.62 1.12
C VAL A 115 14.35 2.41 0.59
N ASN A 116 14.55 3.23 -0.43
CA ASN A 116 13.47 3.99 -1.05
C ASN A 116 12.53 3.06 -1.85
N VAL A 117 11.32 2.83 -1.34
CA VAL A 117 10.27 2.05 -2.04
C VAL A 117 9.35 2.92 -2.91
N THR A 118 9.79 4.14 -3.24
CA THR A 118 8.98 5.08 -4.01
C THR A 118 8.97 4.68 -5.47
N LEU A 119 7.79 4.36 -5.98
CA LEU A 119 7.52 4.08 -7.38
C LEU A 119 7.35 5.41 -8.10
N LEU A 120 8.36 5.87 -8.82
CA LEU A 120 8.36 7.19 -9.46
C LEU A 120 7.37 7.28 -10.62
N ASN A 121 7.15 6.17 -11.33
CA ASN A 121 6.28 6.11 -12.49
C ASN A 121 4.82 5.81 -12.07
N LYS A 122 3.88 6.59 -12.60
CA LYS A 122 2.43 6.38 -12.44
C LYS A 122 2.01 4.97 -12.86
N HIS A 123 2.57 4.47 -13.97
CA HIS A 123 2.29 3.11 -14.43
C HIS A 123 2.75 2.05 -13.41
N SER A 124 3.94 2.21 -12.81
CA SER A 124 4.45 1.29 -11.81
C SER A 124 3.63 1.31 -10.51
N LYS A 125 3.15 2.49 -10.08
CA LYS A 125 2.20 2.60 -8.94
C LYS A 125 0.92 1.80 -9.20
N PHE A 126 0.38 1.88 -10.41
CA PHE A 126 -0.81 1.12 -10.80
C PHE A 126 -0.57 -0.37 -10.88
N ALA A 127 0.51 -0.79 -11.54
CA ALA A 127 0.87 -2.20 -11.64
C ALA A 127 1.05 -2.82 -10.26
N TYR A 128 1.73 -2.12 -9.34
CA TYR A 128 1.87 -2.59 -7.96
C TYR A 128 0.52 -2.69 -7.23
N LYS A 129 -0.37 -1.72 -7.41
CA LYS A 129 -1.73 -1.75 -6.83
C LYS A 129 -2.54 -2.94 -7.37
N ASP A 130 -2.45 -3.21 -8.67
CA ASP A 130 -3.14 -4.34 -9.30
C ASP A 130 -2.63 -5.69 -8.76
N GLU A 131 -1.31 -5.86 -8.67
CA GLU A 131 -0.69 -7.05 -8.06
C GLU A 131 -0.98 -7.20 -6.57
N TYR A 132 -1.17 -6.09 -5.85
CA TYR A 132 -1.64 -6.09 -4.47
C TYR A 132 -3.09 -6.59 -4.35
N GLU A 133 -4.00 -6.05 -5.15
CA GLU A 133 -5.42 -6.42 -5.13
C GLU A 133 -5.62 -7.89 -5.56
N LYS A 134 -4.89 -8.34 -6.59
CA LYS A 134 -4.87 -9.75 -7.03
C LYS A 134 -4.37 -10.67 -5.93
N PHE A 135 -3.26 -10.33 -5.27
CA PHE A 135 -2.74 -11.07 -4.12
C PHE A 135 -3.79 -11.18 -3.01
N LYS A 136 -4.39 -10.04 -2.63
CA LYS A 136 -5.41 -9.99 -1.59
C LYS A 136 -6.60 -10.90 -1.91
N LEU A 137 -7.10 -10.87 -3.15
CA LEU A 137 -8.21 -11.72 -3.59
C LEU A 137 -7.87 -13.20 -3.52
N VAL A 138 -6.75 -13.59 -4.12
CA VAL A 138 -6.32 -15.01 -4.17
C VAL A 138 -6.18 -15.56 -2.76
N LEU A 139 -5.53 -14.81 -1.86
CA LEU A 139 -5.35 -15.25 -0.48
C LEU A 139 -6.65 -15.24 0.33
N THR A 140 -7.55 -14.28 0.09
CA THR A 140 -8.87 -14.26 0.74
C THR A 140 -9.70 -15.50 0.36
N VAL A 141 -9.70 -15.88 -0.92
CA VAL A 141 -10.41 -17.09 -1.39
C VAL A 141 -9.78 -18.36 -0.79
N LEU A 142 -8.45 -18.43 -0.76
CA LEU A 142 -7.74 -19.56 -0.14
C LEU A 142 -8.09 -19.66 1.35
N LEU A 143 -8.05 -18.56 2.10
CA LEU A 143 -8.41 -18.52 3.52
C LEU A 143 -9.87 -18.89 3.76
N LEU A 144 -10.78 -18.48 2.88
CA LEU A 144 -12.20 -18.86 2.94
C LEU A 144 -12.38 -20.38 2.81
N VAL A 145 -11.77 -20.99 1.79
CA VAL A 145 -11.85 -22.45 1.57
C VAL A 145 -11.19 -23.19 2.72
N PHE A 146 -10.00 -22.76 3.16
CA PHE A 146 -9.26 -23.44 4.21
C PHE A 146 -9.98 -23.34 5.56
N SER A 147 -10.51 -22.17 5.93
CA SER A 147 -11.31 -22.02 7.15
C SER A 147 -12.59 -22.86 7.11
N PHE A 148 -13.25 -22.97 5.95
CA PHE A 148 -14.40 -23.86 5.76
C PHE A 148 -14.01 -25.33 5.99
N THR A 149 -12.90 -25.78 5.39
CA THR A 149 -12.37 -27.13 5.55
C THR A 149 -12.01 -27.43 7.01
N CYS A 150 -11.32 -26.54 7.71
CA CYS A 150 -10.96 -26.70 9.13
C CYS A 150 -12.20 -26.68 10.06
N ARG A 151 -13.28 -26.02 9.65
CA ARG A 151 -14.50 -25.91 10.47
C ARG A 151 -15.46 -27.09 10.30
N PHE A 152 -15.65 -27.57 9.08
CA PHE A 152 -16.73 -28.51 8.74
C PHE A 152 -16.25 -29.90 8.30
N VAL A 153 -14.98 -30.04 7.85
CA VAL A 153 -14.49 -31.28 7.24
C VAL A 153 -13.44 -31.96 8.11
N PHE A 154 -12.40 -31.23 8.52
CA PHE A 154 -11.28 -31.79 9.29
C PHE A 154 -11.02 -31.00 10.57
N SER A 155 -10.85 -31.70 11.70
CA SER A 155 -10.56 -31.09 13.00
C SER A 155 -9.22 -31.57 13.55
N TYR A 156 -8.15 -31.36 12.77
CA TYR A 156 -6.78 -31.72 13.16
C TYR A 156 -6.00 -30.49 13.64
N ARG A 157 -5.36 -30.59 14.82
CA ARG A 157 -4.53 -29.52 15.38
C ARG A 157 -3.42 -29.04 14.43
N ALA A 158 -2.88 -29.94 13.61
CA ALA A 158 -1.86 -29.62 12.60
C ALA A 158 -2.43 -28.75 11.46
N LEU A 159 -3.67 -29.00 11.02
CA LEU A 159 -4.34 -28.16 10.02
C LEU A 159 -4.66 -26.78 10.60
N ASP A 160 -5.08 -26.71 11.86
CA ASP A 160 -5.31 -25.44 12.53
C ASP A 160 -3.99 -24.64 12.69
N ALA A 161 -2.87 -25.30 13.01
CA ALA A 161 -1.55 -24.66 13.00
C ALA A 161 -1.20 -24.12 11.61
N LEU A 162 -1.35 -24.93 10.56
CA LEU A 162 -1.04 -24.53 9.19
C LEU A 162 -1.90 -23.33 8.75
N PHE A 163 -3.19 -23.34 9.09
CA PHE A 163 -4.11 -22.24 8.83
C PHE A 163 -3.71 -20.95 9.58
N ASN A 164 -3.40 -21.05 10.87
CA ASN A 164 -2.98 -19.88 11.66
C ASN A 164 -1.62 -19.33 11.21
N PHE A 165 -0.67 -20.20 10.84
CA PHE A 165 0.59 -19.79 10.23
C PHE A 165 0.35 -19.00 8.93
N LEU A 166 -0.55 -19.51 8.08
CA LEU A 166 -0.93 -18.82 6.85
C LEU A 166 -1.58 -17.45 7.13
N LEU A 167 -2.42 -17.34 8.15
CA LEU A 167 -3.01 -16.05 8.57
C LEU A 167 -1.96 -15.05 9.04
N VAL A 168 -1.02 -15.47 9.91
CA VAL A 168 0.09 -14.63 10.36
C VAL A 168 0.89 -14.14 9.16
N TRP A 169 1.31 -15.06 8.29
CA TRP A 169 2.06 -14.73 7.08
C TRP A 169 1.28 -13.77 6.17
N TYR A 170 -0.01 -13.99 5.98
CA TYR A 170 -0.88 -13.15 5.16
C TYR A 170 -0.97 -11.72 5.71
N TYR A 171 -1.30 -11.54 6.98
CA TYR A 171 -1.44 -10.21 7.58
C TYR A 171 -0.09 -9.48 7.72
N CYS A 172 1.02 -10.18 7.99
CA CYS A 172 2.36 -9.61 7.90
C CYS A 172 2.65 -9.09 6.48
N THR A 173 2.39 -9.90 5.46
CA THR A 173 2.63 -9.50 4.07
C THR A 173 1.72 -8.33 3.65
N LEU A 174 0.47 -8.36 4.09
CA LEU A 174 -0.52 -7.32 3.80
C LEU A 174 -0.09 -5.97 4.39
N THR A 175 0.35 -5.93 5.65
CA THR A 175 0.81 -4.69 6.30
C THR A 175 2.04 -4.09 5.61
N ILE A 176 2.98 -4.93 5.12
CA ILE A 176 4.14 -4.46 4.34
C ILE A 176 3.67 -3.85 3.01
N ARG A 177 2.85 -4.57 2.25
CA ARG A 177 2.34 -4.09 0.95
C ARG A 177 1.49 -2.82 1.08
N GLU A 178 0.61 -2.76 2.09
CA GLU A 178 -0.19 -1.59 2.40
C GLU A 178 0.68 -0.40 2.83
N SER A 179 1.75 -0.63 3.59
CA SER A 179 2.71 0.43 3.96
C SER A 179 3.43 1.00 2.74
N ILE A 180 3.83 0.15 1.78
CA ILE A 180 4.40 0.60 0.50
C ILE A 180 3.37 1.42 -0.28
N LEU A 181 2.12 0.99 -0.33
CA LEU A 181 1.04 1.75 -0.98
C LEU A 181 0.82 3.12 -0.32
N ILE A 182 0.80 3.19 1.01
CA ILE A 182 0.66 4.45 1.77
C ILE A 182 1.81 5.40 1.45
N SER A 183 3.06 4.91 1.48
CA SER A 183 4.24 5.69 1.11
C SER A 183 4.16 6.22 -0.33
N ASN A 184 3.50 5.50 -1.23
CA ASN A 184 3.32 5.90 -2.62
C ASN A 184 2.10 6.80 -2.87
N GLY A 185 1.32 7.13 -1.82
CA GLY A 185 0.20 8.08 -1.84
C GLY A 185 -1.19 7.44 -1.83
N SER A 186 -1.28 6.14 -1.57
CA SER A 186 -2.56 5.45 -1.36
C SER A 186 -3.21 5.88 -0.04
N ARG A 187 -4.51 6.22 -0.08
CA ARG A 187 -5.27 6.68 1.09
C ARG A 187 -5.88 5.52 1.87
N ILE A 188 -5.05 4.75 2.58
CA ILE A 188 -5.52 3.69 3.50
C ILE A 188 -5.81 4.30 4.88
N LYS A 189 -6.98 4.00 5.46
CA LYS A 189 -7.34 4.45 6.82
C LYS A 189 -6.48 3.74 7.87
N GLY A 190 -5.92 4.48 8.83
CA GLY A 190 -5.06 3.91 9.88
C GLY A 190 -5.73 2.81 10.72
N TRP A 191 -7.03 2.95 11.03
CA TRP A 191 -7.81 1.91 11.71
C TRP A 191 -7.79 0.55 10.97
N TRP A 192 -7.84 0.58 9.64
CA TRP A 192 -7.80 -0.63 8.83
C TRP A 192 -6.46 -1.37 8.97
N VAL A 193 -5.36 -0.62 8.96
CA VAL A 193 -4.02 -1.17 9.18
C VAL A 193 -3.88 -1.69 10.61
N PHE A 194 -4.44 -0.99 11.59
CA PHE A 194 -4.46 -1.43 12.99
C PHE A 194 -5.15 -2.79 13.16
N HIS A 195 -6.30 -2.97 12.52
CA HIS A 195 -7.03 -4.23 12.51
C HIS A 195 -6.16 -5.41 12.00
N HIS A 196 -5.35 -5.21 10.96
CA HIS A 196 -4.43 -6.25 10.47
C HIS A 196 -3.37 -6.66 11.50
N TYR A 197 -2.83 -5.69 12.26
CA TYR A 197 -1.88 -6.00 13.33
C TYR A 197 -2.53 -6.82 14.45
N VAL A 198 -3.76 -6.46 14.83
CA VAL A 198 -4.53 -7.22 15.84
C VAL A 198 -4.76 -8.64 15.36
N PHE A 199 -5.19 -8.84 14.12
CA PHE A 199 -5.40 -10.18 13.56
C PHE A 199 -4.12 -11.00 13.44
N CYS A 200 -3.02 -10.38 13.01
CA CYS A 200 -1.72 -11.03 12.98
C CYS A 200 -1.31 -11.54 14.37
N PHE A 201 -1.50 -10.71 15.40
CA PHE A 201 -1.22 -11.09 16.78
C PHE A 201 -2.14 -12.22 17.26
N LEU A 202 -3.45 -12.10 17.05
CA LEU A 202 -4.43 -13.12 17.45
C LEU A 202 -4.14 -14.48 16.78
N SER A 203 -3.82 -14.48 15.48
CA SER A 203 -3.41 -15.70 14.77
C SER A 203 -2.09 -16.28 15.31
N GLY A 204 -1.15 -15.44 15.73
CA GLY A 204 0.09 -15.90 16.38
C GLY A 204 -0.16 -16.54 17.75
N VAL A 205 -1.07 -15.97 18.54
CA VAL A 205 -1.54 -16.56 19.79
C VAL A 205 -2.22 -17.90 19.53
N MET A 206 -3.14 -17.97 18.56
CA MET A 206 -3.81 -19.22 18.19
C MET A 206 -2.86 -20.31 17.65
N LEU A 207 -1.79 -19.91 16.96
CA LEU A 207 -0.76 -20.81 16.46
C LEU A 207 0.01 -21.48 17.60
N THR A 208 0.41 -20.69 18.60
CA THR A 208 1.23 -21.12 19.74
C THR A 208 0.42 -21.71 20.89
N TRP A 209 -0.91 -21.53 20.90
CA TRP A 209 -1.78 -22.03 21.95
C TRP A 209 -1.75 -23.57 22.00
N PRO A 210 -1.39 -24.19 23.14
CA PRO A 210 -1.34 -25.64 23.28
C PRO A 210 -2.74 -26.27 23.22
N GLU A 211 -2.81 -27.52 22.78
CA GLU A 211 -4.09 -28.21 22.74
C GLU A 211 -4.66 -28.41 24.15
N GLY A 212 -5.92 -28.01 24.35
CA GLY A 212 -6.59 -28.07 25.64
C GLY A 212 -8.06 -27.66 25.55
N ILE A 213 -8.79 -27.78 26.66
CA ILE A 213 -10.24 -27.51 26.72
C ILE A 213 -10.55 -26.07 26.30
N LEU A 214 -9.79 -25.10 26.82
CA LEU A 214 -9.96 -23.67 26.47
C LEU A 214 -9.72 -23.40 24.99
N TYR A 215 -8.71 -24.04 24.40
CA TYR A 215 -8.44 -23.95 22.96
C TYR A 215 -9.62 -24.47 22.16
N GLN A 216 -10.16 -25.65 22.49
CA GLN A 216 -11.28 -26.24 21.76
C GLN A 216 -12.58 -25.41 21.88
N MET A 217 -12.81 -24.77 23.03
CA MET A 217 -13.94 -23.85 23.23
C MET A 217 -13.83 -22.62 22.32
N PHE A 218 -12.64 -22.03 22.22
CA PHE A 218 -12.41 -20.82 21.42
C PHE A 218 -12.21 -21.10 19.93
N ARG A 219 -11.67 -22.27 19.57
CA ARG A 219 -11.35 -22.70 18.20
C ARG A 219 -12.51 -22.47 17.24
N ASN A 220 -13.71 -22.96 17.58
CA ASN A 220 -14.87 -22.87 16.70
C ASN A 220 -15.33 -21.43 16.49
N GLN A 221 -15.26 -20.59 17.54
CA GLN A 221 -15.56 -19.16 17.43
C GLN A 221 -14.56 -18.47 16.51
N PHE A 222 -13.27 -18.72 16.71
CA PHE A 222 -12.19 -18.15 15.89
C PHE A 222 -12.29 -18.56 14.42
N LEU A 223 -12.48 -19.85 14.11
CA LEU A 223 -12.63 -20.33 12.73
C LEU A 223 -13.88 -19.77 12.05
N THR A 224 -14.99 -19.66 12.78
CA THR A 224 -16.24 -19.06 12.27
C THR A 224 -16.04 -17.59 11.96
N TYR A 225 -15.30 -16.88 12.83
CA TYR A 225 -14.95 -15.49 12.61
C TYR A 225 -14.00 -15.31 11.40
N CYS A 226 -12.99 -16.16 11.24
CA CYS A 226 -12.11 -16.14 10.06
C CYS A 226 -12.86 -16.42 8.75
N LEU A 227 -13.81 -17.36 8.77
CA LEU A 227 -14.68 -17.66 7.63
C LEU A 227 -15.55 -16.45 7.27
N TYR A 228 -16.22 -15.87 8.26
CA TYR A 228 -17.03 -14.67 8.08
C TYR A 228 -16.21 -13.49 7.54
N GLN A 229 -15.03 -13.24 8.13
CA GLN A 229 -14.16 -12.15 7.72
C GLN A 229 -13.67 -12.33 6.27
N SER A 230 -13.27 -13.54 5.90
CA SER A 230 -12.84 -13.84 4.52
C SER A 230 -14.00 -13.65 3.52
N PHE A 231 -15.21 -14.03 3.91
CA PHE A 231 -16.41 -13.83 3.11
C PHE A 231 -16.74 -12.34 2.92
N VAL A 232 -16.70 -11.55 4.01
CA VAL A 232 -16.91 -10.10 3.94
C VAL A 232 -15.85 -9.43 3.08
N GLN A 233 -14.57 -9.81 3.23
CA GLN A 233 -13.48 -9.28 2.40
C GLN A 233 -13.66 -9.60 0.91
N PHE A 234 -14.15 -10.80 0.59
CA PHE A 234 -14.47 -11.18 -0.79
C PHE A 234 -15.60 -10.32 -1.37
N LEU A 235 -16.69 -10.12 -0.63
CA LEU A 235 -17.80 -9.27 -1.06
C LEU A 235 -17.38 -7.79 -1.21
N GLN A 236 -16.59 -7.29 -0.26
CA GLN A 236 -16.03 -5.94 -0.30
C GLN A 236 -15.18 -5.75 -1.56
N TYR A 237 -14.32 -6.71 -1.87
CA TYR A 237 -13.52 -6.69 -3.08
C TYR A 237 -14.40 -6.65 -4.33
N TYR A 238 -15.37 -7.55 -4.46
CA TYR A 238 -16.26 -7.61 -5.63
C TYR A 238 -17.01 -6.28 -5.84
N TYR A 239 -17.56 -5.72 -4.77
CA TYR A 239 -18.25 -4.43 -4.82
C TYR A 239 -17.32 -3.27 -5.20
N GLN A 240 -16.13 -3.22 -4.60
CA GLN A 240 -15.16 -2.15 -4.85
C GLN A 240 -14.58 -2.22 -6.26
N SER A 241 -14.25 -3.40 -6.76
CA SER A 241 -13.77 -3.60 -8.13
C SER A 241 -14.83 -3.22 -9.16
N GLY A 242 -16.11 -3.54 -8.92
CA GLY A 242 -17.20 -3.12 -9.80
C GLY A 242 -17.42 -1.59 -9.82
N CYS A 243 -17.30 -0.94 -8.66
CA CYS A 243 -17.37 0.52 -8.56
C CYS A 243 -16.18 1.20 -9.28
N LEU A 244 -14.97 0.68 -9.06
CA LEU A 244 -13.75 1.21 -9.68
C LEU A 244 -13.76 1.04 -11.20
N TYR A 245 -14.24 -0.10 -11.69
CA TYR A 245 -14.43 -0.33 -13.13
C TYR A 245 -15.38 0.71 -13.75
N ARG A 246 -16.51 0.98 -13.08
CA ARG A 246 -17.47 2.00 -13.53
C ARG A 246 -16.87 3.41 -13.53
N LEU A 247 -16.17 3.81 -12.48
CA LEU A 247 -15.49 5.12 -12.40
C LEU A 247 -14.40 5.26 -13.47
N ARG A 248 -13.69 4.17 -13.80
CA ARG A 248 -12.69 4.15 -14.87
C ARG A 248 -13.35 4.26 -16.25
N ALA A 249 -14.49 3.60 -16.47
CA ALA A 249 -15.26 3.70 -17.71
C ALA A 249 -15.86 5.11 -17.92
N LEU A 250 -16.15 5.83 -16.83
CA LEU A 250 -16.66 7.22 -16.86
C LEU A 250 -15.57 8.28 -16.97
N GLY A 251 -14.28 7.92 -16.89
CA GLY A 251 -13.16 8.87 -16.96
C GLY A 251 -12.92 9.71 -15.70
N GLU A 252 -13.70 9.53 -14.64
CA GLU A 252 -13.64 10.33 -13.39
C GLU A 252 -12.63 9.81 -12.35
N SER A 253 -11.89 8.73 -12.63
CA SER A 253 -11.06 8.11 -11.57
C SER A 253 -9.83 8.95 -11.22
N HIS A 254 -9.80 9.49 -9.99
CA HIS A 254 -8.59 10.03 -9.42
C HIS A 254 -7.61 8.89 -9.08
N ASN A 255 -6.38 9.03 -9.55
CA ASN A 255 -5.47 7.92 -9.86
C ASN A 255 -4.95 7.08 -8.67
N MET A 256 -5.28 7.42 -7.42
CA MET A 256 -4.82 6.68 -6.23
C MET A 256 -5.84 6.62 -5.08
N ASP A 257 -7.10 6.97 -5.31
CA ASP A 257 -8.08 6.81 -4.24
C ASP A 257 -8.32 5.33 -3.95
N LEU A 258 -8.38 5.02 -2.65
CA LEU A 258 -9.08 3.84 -2.16
C LEU A 258 -10.53 4.23 -1.96
N THR A 259 -11.44 3.32 -2.27
CA THR A 259 -12.87 3.48 -2.03
C THR A 259 -13.14 3.38 -0.53
N VAL A 260 -13.03 4.52 0.15
CA VAL A 260 -13.09 4.66 1.62
C VAL A 260 -14.53 4.64 2.19
N GLY A 261 -15.56 4.62 1.34
CA GLY A 261 -16.93 4.90 1.74
C GLY A 261 -17.68 3.81 2.55
N LEU A 262 -17.34 2.52 2.40
CA LEU A 262 -18.19 1.43 2.91
C LEU A 262 -17.53 0.54 3.99
N HIS A 263 -16.36 0.90 4.52
CA HIS A 263 -15.69 0.06 5.52
C HIS A 263 -16.27 0.21 6.93
N VAL A 264 -16.80 1.39 7.28
CA VAL A 264 -17.30 1.66 8.65
C VAL A 264 -18.63 0.96 8.92
N TRP A 265 -19.54 0.91 7.94
CA TRP A 265 -20.86 0.28 8.10
C TRP A 265 -20.81 -1.25 8.14
N LEU A 266 -19.86 -1.88 7.43
CA LEU A 266 -19.69 -3.34 7.43
C LEU A 266 -18.86 -3.86 8.62
N LEU A 267 -18.06 -3.01 9.28
CA LEU A 267 -17.31 -3.35 10.49
C LEU A 267 -18.02 -2.97 11.79
N LEU A 268 -19.09 -2.16 11.73
CA LEU A 268 -19.93 -1.86 12.90
C LEU A 268 -20.40 -3.13 13.63
N PRO A 269 -20.77 -4.24 12.96
CA PRO A 269 -21.10 -5.49 13.64
C PRO A 269 -19.95 -6.06 14.47
N CYS A 270 -18.68 -5.83 14.08
CA CYS A 270 -17.51 -6.31 14.82
C CYS A 270 -17.23 -5.49 16.10
N LEU A 271 -17.54 -4.19 16.10
CA LEU A 271 -17.48 -3.35 17.31
C LEU A 271 -18.66 -3.66 18.27
N VAL A 272 -19.86 -3.87 17.73
CA VAL A 272 -21.07 -4.17 18.51
C VAL A 272 -21.06 -5.60 19.09
N HIS A 273 -20.44 -6.58 18.43
CA HIS A 273 -20.27 -7.93 19.01
C HIS A 273 -19.25 -7.99 20.16
N GLY A 274 -18.31 -7.05 20.22
CA GLY A 274 -17.41 -6.92 21.38
C GLY A 274 -18.15 -6.49 22.65
N GLU A 275 -19.17 -5.63 22.53
CA GLU A 275 -20.01 -5.21 23.66
C GLU A 275 -21.05 -6.28 24.07
N LEU A 276 -21.55 -7.10 23.14
CA LEU A 276 -22.43 -8.23 23.49
C LEU A 276 -21.70 -9.35 24.26
N LEU A 277 -20.41 -9.55 24.00
CA LEU A 277 -19.56 -10.47 24.78
C LEU A 277 -19.26 -9.93 26.19
N HIS A 278 -19.27 -8.61 26.38
CA HIS A 278 -19.13 -7.99 27.71
C HIS A 278 -20.44 -8.08 28.54
N HIS A 279 -21.60 -8.03 27.89
CA HIS A 279 -22.91 -8.15 28.56
C HIS A 279 -23.32 -9.59 28.90
N THR A 280 -22.77 -10.58 28.21
CA THR A 280 -23.01 -12.01 28.52
C THR A 280 -22.12 -12.53 29.65
N TRP A 281 -21.05 -11.81 30.02
CA TRP A 281 -20.20 -12.13 31.17
C TRP A 281 -20.61 -11.44 32.48
N SER A 282 -21.48 -10.43 32.44
CA SER A 282 -22.02 -9.73 33.62
C SER A 282 -23.40 -10.25 34.07
N SER A 283 -23.90 -11.32 33.43
CA SER A 283 -25.25 -11.84 33.62
C SER A 283 -25.26 -13.37 33.72
N LEU A 284 -24.43 -13.94 34.59
CA LEU A 284 -24.70 -15.25 35.18
C LEU A 284 -24.46 -15.13 36.70
N PRO A 285 -25.34 -15.71 37.53
CA PRO A 285 -25.31 -15.56 39.00
C PRO A 285 -24.04 -16.16 39.64
#